data_AF-A0A258SQ85-F1
#
_entry.id   AF-A0A258SQ85-F1
#
_cell.length_a   1.000
_cell.length_b   1.000
_cell.length_c   1.000
_cell.angle_alpha   90.00
_cell.angle_beta   90.00
_cell.angle_gamma   90.00
#
_symmetry.space_group_name_H-M   'P 1'
#
loop_
_entity.id
_entity.type
_entity.pdbx_description
1 polymer ?
#
loop_
_entity_poly.entity_id
_entity_poly.type
_entity_poly.pdbx_seq_one_letter_code
_entity_poly.pdbx_strand_id
1 'polypeptide(L)'
;MNLLSIQSHVAFGHVGNASAVFPLQRLGVEVWPIHTVQFSNHTGYGAWRGQVFEAELVLELVEGIAERGQLARCDGVLSGYMGSADLGAAILATVARVRDANPRATYCC
;
A
#
# COMPACT_ATOMS: atom_id res chain seq x y z
N MET A 1 10.41 4.46 12.09
CA MET A 1 9.05 4.75 11.61
C MET A 1 8.70 3.66 10.62
N ASN A 2 7.57 2.98 10.79
CA ASN A 2 7.10 1.93 9.89
C ASN A 2 5.82 2.38 9.18
N LEU A 3 5.81 2.32 7.86
CA LEU A 3 4.66 2.71 7.04
C LEU A 3 4.14 1.54 6.21
N LEU A 4 2.83 1.33 6.26
CA LEU A 4 2.13 0.48 5.29
C LEU A 4 1.75 1.33 4.07
N SER A 5 2.29 1.00 2.89
CA SER A 5 2.07 1.78 1.66
C SER A 5 1.22 0.99 0.66
N ILE A 6 -0.06 1.37 0.51
CA ILE A 6 -1.04 0.69 -0.36
C ILE A 6 -1.24 1.52 -1.63
N GLN A 7 -0.53 1.17 -2.71
CA GLN A 7 -0.50 1.94 -3.96
C GLN A 7 -0.29 1.04 -5.18
N SER A 8 -0.39 1.61 -6.38
CA SER A 8 0.01 0.93 -7.62
C SER A 8 1.51 0.62 -7.67
N HIS A 9 1.91 -0.32 -8.54
CA HIS A 9 3.31 -0.58 -8.84
C HIS A 9 3.54 -0.81 -10.34
N VAL A 10 4.72 -0.38 -10.82
CA VAL A 10 5.16 -0.58 -12.20
C VAL A 10 6.57 -1.18 -12.24
N ALA A 11 6.84 -2.04 -13.21
CA ALA A 11 8.16 -2.62 -13.43
C ALA A 11 9.14 -1.64 -14.12
N PHE A 12 8.63 -0.79 -15.02
CA PHE A 12 9.38 0.24 -15.74
C PHE A 12 8.80 1.63 -15.45
N GLY A 13 9.65 2.51 -14.91
CA GLY A 13 9.31 3.89 -14.52
C GLY A 13 9.03 4.06 -13.03
N HIS A 14 8.66 5.28 -12.64
CA HIS A 14 8.44 5.64 -11.24
C HIS A 14 7.06 6.29 -11.08
N VAL A 15 6.09 5.49 -10.64
CA VAL A 15 4.79 5.91 -10.09
C VAL A 15 4.40 5.00 -8.92
N GLY A 16 3.45 5.45 -8.07
CA GLY A 16 2.97 4.66 -6.94
C GLY A 16 4.10 4.20 -6.02
N ASN A 17 4.09 2.92 -5.61
CA ASN A 17 5.13 2.35 -4.75
C ASN A 17 6.52 2.35 -5.40
N ALA A 18 6.64 2.36 -6.74
CA ALA A 18 7.93 2.54 -7.41
C ALA A 18 8.52 3.96 -7.26
N SER A 19 7.70 4.93 -6.85
CA SER A 19 8.13 6.30 -6.48
C SER A 19 8.14 6.55 -4.97
N ALA A 20 7.32 5.85 -4.19
CA ALA A 20 7.18 6.10 -2.76
C ALA A 20 8.20 5.31 -1.91
N VAL A 21 8.42 4.03 -2.22
CA VAL A 21 9.17 3.11 -1.35
C VAL A 21 10.63 3.54 -1.21
N PHE A 22 11.34 3.72 -2.33
CA PHE A 22 12.77 4.03 -2.28
C PHE A 22 13.08 5.37 -1.58
N PRO A 23 12.41 6.51 -1.87
CA PRO A 23 12.67 7.74 -1.15
C PRO A 23 12.40 7.65 0.35
N LEU A 24 11.32 6.99 0.76
CA LEU A 24 10.99 6.79 2.18
C LEU A 24 12.06 5.94 2.89
N GLN A 25 12.45 4.82 2.29
CA GLN A 25 13.55 3.99 2.80
C GLN A 25 14.87 4.75 2.87
N ARG A 26 15.16 5.58 1.86
CA ARG A 26 16.35 6.42 1.83
C ARG A 26 16.37 7.48 2.94
N LEU A 27 15.20 7.86 3.45
CA LEU A 27 15.01 8.75 4.60
C LEU A 27 14.97 8.01 5.95
N GLY A 28 15.18 6.69 5.98
CA GLY A 28 15.19 5.88 7.20
C GLY A 28 13.82 5.42 7.67
N VAL A 29 12.80 5.46 6.80
CA VAL A 29 11.47 4.89 7.07
C VAL A 29 11.43 3.45 6.59
N GLU A 30 11.00 2.54 7.45
CA GLU A 30 10.71 1.16 7.04
C GLU A 30 9.35 1.15 6.32
N VAL A 31 9.28 0.53 5.15
CA VAL A 31 8.08 0.56 4.30
C VAL A 31 7.63 -0.86 3.99
N TRP A 32 6.36 -1.14 4.23
CA TRP A 32 5.68 -2.38 3.89
C TRP A 32 4.76 -2.11 2.69
N PRO A 33 5.21 -2.36 1.44
CA PRO A 33 4.40 -2.08 0.28
C PRO A 33 3.34 -3.17 0.05
N ILE A 34 2.10 -2.76 -0.13
CA ILE A 34 1.04 -3.58 -0.73
C ILE A 34 0.67 -2.95 -2.08
N HIS A 35 0.67 -3.78 -3.12
CA HIS A 35 0.42 -3.33 -4.48
C HIS A 35 -1.04 -3.49 -4.85
N THR A 36 -1.65 -2.45 -5.41
CA THR A 36 -3.04 -2.49 -5.93
C THR A 36 -3.09 -2.96 -7.38
N VAL A 37 -1.98 -2.78 -8.10
CA VAL A 37 -1.74 -3.30 -9.45
C VAL A 37 -0.26 -3.61 -9.60
N GLN A 38 0.07 -4.51 -10.52
CA GLN A 38 1.42 -4.64 -11.05
C GLN A 38 1.38 -4.53 -12.57
N PHE A 39 1.85 -3.40 -13.10
CA PHE A 39 1.90 -3.13 -14.53
C PHE A 39 3.33 -3.08 -15.07
N SER A 40 3.50 -3.24 -16.37
CA SER A 40 4.78 -3.06 -17.05
C SER A 40 5.28 -1.62 -16.93
N ASN A 41 4.39 -0.64 -17.06
CA ASN A 41 4.67 0.79 -17.06
C ASN A 41 3.39 1.57 -16.73
N HIS A 42 3.50 2.87 -16.48
CA HIS A 42 2.31 3.69 -16.21
C HIS A 42 1.42 3.83 -17.45
N THR A 43 0.11 4.00 -17.23
CA THR A 43 -0.92 4.03 -18.28
C THR A 43 -0.78 5.19 -19.26
N GLY A 44 -0.11 6.29 -18.85
CA GLY A 44 0.20 7.43 -19.72
C GLY A 44 1.06 7.12 -20.97
N TYR A 45 1.69 5.95 -21.06
CA TYR A 45 2.38 5.50 -22.28
C TYR A 45 1.42 5.01 -23.40
N GLY A 46 0.13 4.89 -23.13
CA GLY A 46 -0.89 4.45 -24.10
C GLY A 46 -1.04 2.94 -24.22
N ALA A 47 0.02 2.15 -24.00
CA ALA A 47 -0.03 0.70 -23.90
C ALA A 47 0.70 0.20 -22.65
N TRP A 48 0.17 -0.86 -22.04
CA TRP A 48 0.73 -1.50 -20.86
C TRP A 48 0.25 -2.96 -20.76
N ARG A 49 0.93 -3.76 -19.95
CA ARG A 49 0.56 -5.14 -19.59
C ARG A 49 0.57 -5.28 -18.07
N GLY A 50 -0.16 -6.25 -17.54
CA GLY A 50 -0.12 -6.60 -16.12
C GLY A 50 -1.49 -6.88 -15.54
N GLN A 51 -1.57 -6.82 -14.21
CA GLN A 51 -2.73 -7.28 -13.45
C GLN A 51 -3.18 -6.24 -12.43
N VAL A 52 -4.49 -6.11 -12.29
CA VAL A 52 -5.14 -5.45 -11.14
C VAL A 52 -5.30 -6.49 -10.03
N PHE A 53 -4.97 -6.10 -8.80
CA PHE A 53 -5.18 -6.96 -7.65
C PHE A 53 -6.51 -6.62 -6.98
N GLU A 54 -7.24 -7.67 -6.61
CA GLU A 54 -8.54 -7.55 -5.95
C GLU A 54 -8.39 -7.06 -4.50
N ALA A 55 -9.46 -6.45 -3.97
CA ALA A 55 -9.47 -5.87 -2.63
C ALA A 55 -9.18 -6.91 -1.54
N GLU A 56 -9.59 -8.16 -1.74
CA GLU A 56 -9.37 -9.30 -0.85
C GLU A 56 -7.89 -9.56 -0.62
N LEU A 57 -7.04 -9.40 -1.66
CA LEU A 57 -5.60 -9.59 -1.52
C LEU A 57 -4.99 -8.58 -0.54
N VAL A 58 -5.46 -7.32 -0.56
CA VAL A 58 -4.99 -6.30 0.40
C VAL A 58 -5.30 -6.75 1.83
N LEU A 59 -6.53 -7.21 2.07
CA LEU A 59 -6.96 -7.66 3.39
C LEU A 59 -6.21 -8.91 3.85
N GLU A 60 -5.96 -9.86 2.95
CA GLU A 60 -5.19 -11.07 3.21
C GLU A 60 -3.75 -10.74 3.62
N LEU A 61 -3.08 -9.84 2.90
CA LEU A 61 -1.72 -9.42 3.23
C LEU A 61 -1.66 -8.66 4.56
N VAL A 62 -2.66 -7.82 4.85
CA VAL A 62 -2.77 -7.12 6.15
C VAL A 62 -2.99 -8.11 7.28
N GLU A 63 -3.80 -9.16 7.08
CA GLU A 63 -3.95 -10.26 8.05
C GLU A 63 -2.61 -10.93 8.33
N GLY A 64 -1.85 -11.30 7.30
CA GLY A 64 -0.53 -11.92 7.47
C GLY A 64 0.44 -11.03 8.28
N ILE A 65 0.40 -9.71 8.09
CA ILE A 65 1.17 -8.75 8.89
C ILE A 65 0.67 -8.72 10.35
N ALA A 66 -0.65 -8.78 10.56
CA ALA A 66 -1.29 -8.81 11.87
C ALA A 66 -0.93 -10.07 12.67
N GLU A 67 -0.96 -11.25 12.03
CA GLU A 67 -0.58 -12.53 12.62
C GLU A 67 0.88 -12.56 13.09
N ARG A 68 1.73 -11.69 12.51
CA ARG A 68 3.12 -11.47 12.93
C ARG A 68 3.28 -10.41 14.00
N GLY A 69 2.18 -9.88 14.53
CA GLY A 69 2.14 -8.90 15.61
C GLY A 69 2.70 -7.53 15.22
N GLN A 70 2.79 -7.21 13.92
CA GLN A 70 3.46 -5.98 13.48
C GLN A 70 2.54 -4.76 13.41
N LEU A 71 1.21 -4.93 13.40
CA LEU A 71 0.28 -3.77 13.28
C LEU A 71 0.44 -2.76 14.43
N ALA A 72 0.73 -3.21 15.65
CA ALA A 72 0.99 -2.31 16.79
C ALA A 72 2.26 -1.45 16.61
N ARG A 73 3.13 -1.81 15.66
CA ARG A 73 4.35 -1.07 15.30
C ARG A 73 4.17 -0.26 14.02
N CYS A 74 3.01 -0.30 13.36
CA CYS A 74 2.73 0.48 12.17
C CYS A 74 2.46 1.93 12.58
N ASP A 75 3.31 2.87 12.18
CA ASP A 75 3.18 4.29 12.52
C ASP A 75 2.24 5.05 11.59
N GLY A 76 1.90 4.47 10.44
CA GLY A 76 0.90 5.02 9.54
C GLY A 76 0.62 4.20 8.30
N VAL A 77 -0.48 4.57 7.66
CA VAL A 77 -0.91 4.04 6.37
C VAL A 77 -0.81 5.17 5.34
N LEU A 78 -0.17 4.88 4.21
CA LEU A 78 -0.13 5.74 3.04
C LEU A 78 -0.90 5.05 1.91
N SER A 79 -1.92 5.71 1.37
CA SER A 79 -2.65 5.20 0.21
C SER A 79 -2.38 6.04 -1.04
N GLY A 80 -2.78 5.52 -2.20
CA GLY A 80 -2.62 6.17 -3.49
C GLY A 80 -3.61 5.60 -4.50
N TYR A 81 -3.16 5.37 -5.74
CA TYR A 81 -4.02 4.87 -6.82
C TYR A 81 -4.85 3.64 -6.41
N MET A 82 -6.17 3.80 -6.49
CA MET A 82 -7.17 2.74 -6.30
C MET A 82 -8.04 2.63 -7.54
N GLY A 83 -8.16 1.42 -8.08
CA GLY A 83 -8.90 1.13 -9.33
C GLY A 83 -10.39 0.87 -9.14
N SER A 84 -10.87 0.70 -7.90
CA SER A 84 -12.27 0.35 -7.58
C SER A 84 -12.70 0.87 -6.21
N ALA A 85 -14.01 0.96 -5.98
CA ALA A 85 -14.59 1.32 -4.69
C ALA A 85 -14.30 0.27 -3.60
N ASP A 86 -14.29 -1.01 -3.97
CA ASP A 86 -14.00 -2.13 -3.06
C ASP A 86 -12.59 -2.04 -2.50
N LEU A 87 -11.63 -1.63 -3.33
CA LEU A 87 -10.26 -1.38 -2.88
C LEU A 87 -10.19 -0.20 -1.90
N GLY A 88 -11.00 0.85 -2.11
CA GLY A 88 -11.16 1.94 -1.16
C GLY A 88 -11.70 1.45 0.19
N ALA A 89 -12.72 0.57 0.18
CA ALA A 89 -13.25 -0.04 1.40
C ALA A 89 -12.20 -0.89 2.13
N ALA A 90 -11.40 -1.68 1.41
CA ALA A 90 -10.31 -2.47 1.98
C ALA A 90 -9.22 -1.59 2.62
N ILE A 91 -8.87 -0.46 2.00
CA ILE A 91 -7.93 0.51 2.58
C ILE A 91 -8.50 1.08 3.89
N LEU A 92 -9.76 1.48 3.92
CA LEU A 92 -10.39 2.01 5.14
C LEU A 92 -10.45 0.95 6.26
N ALA A 93 -10.76 -0.30 5.93
CA ALA A 93 -10.72 -1.40 6.89
C ALA A 93 -9.31 -1.65 7.43
N THR A 94 -8.29 -1.52 6.57
CA THR A 94 -6.88 -1.61 6.94
C THR A 94 -6.49 -0.49 7.91
N VAL A 95 -6.89 0.75 7.61
CA VAL A 95 -6.65 1.91 8.50
C VAL A 95 -7.30 1.70 9.86
N ALA A 96 -8.53 1.19 9.90
CA ALA A 96 -9.21 0.86 11.16
C ALA A 96 -8.42 -0.19 11.97
N ARG A 97 -8.03 -1.32 11.36
CA ARG A 97 -7.22 -2.36 12.04
C ARG A 97 -5.88 -1.84 12.55
N VAL A 98 -5.20 -1.01 11.76
CA VAL A 98 -3.94 -0.39 12.18
C VAL A 98 -4.16 0.53 13.38
N ARG A 99 -5.25 1.32 13.40
CA ARG A 99 -5.58 2.21 14.53
C ARG A 99 -6.02 1.46 15.77
N ASP A 100 -6.72 0.33 15.63
CA ASP A 100 -7.08 -0.53 16.75
C ASP A 100 -5.82 -1.08 17.44
N ALA A 101 -4.79 -1.42 16.65
CA ALA A 101 -3.51 -1.90 17.17
C ALA A 101 -2.57 -0.76 17.63
N ASN A 102 -2.61 0.40 16.97
CA ASN A 102 -1.83 1.60 17.28
C ASN A 102 -2.68 2.87 17.08
N PRO A 103 -3.33 3.41 18.13
CA PRO A 103 -4.19 4.60 18.02
C PRO A 103 -3.47 5.88 17.59
N ARG A 104 -2.12 5.90 17.62
CA ARG A 104 -1.32 7.04 17.16
C ARG A 104 -0.99 6.98 15.67
N ALA A 105 -1.35 5.90 14.98
CA ALA A 105 -1.07 5.73 13.57
C ALA A 105 -1.76 6.81 12.72
N THR A 106 -0.99 7.44 11.84
CA THR A 106 -1.49 8.46 10.92
C THR A 106 -1.98 7.83 9.62
N TYR A 107 -3.00 8.43 9.00
CA TYR A 107 -3.46 8.04 7.66
C TYR A 107 -3.25 9.21 6.71
N CYS A 108 -2.51 8.96 5.63
CA CYS A 108 -2.27 9.91 4.54
C CYS A 108 -2.84 9.31 3.25
N CYS A 109 -3.72 10.06 2.59
CA CYS A 109 -4.45 9.65 1.39
C CYS A 109 -4.16 10.60 0.23
#